data_AF-A0A917F0T5-F1
#
_entry.id   AF-A0A917F0T5-F1
#
_cell.length_a   1.000
_cell.length_b   1.000
_cell.length_c   1.000
_cell.angle_alpha   90.00
_cell.angle_beta   90.00
_cell.angle_gamma   90.00
#
_symmetry.space_group_name_H-M   'P 1'
#
loop_
_entity.id
_entity.type
_entity.pdbx_description
1 polymer ?
#
loop_
_entity_poly.entity_id
_entity_poly.type
_entity_poly.pdbx_seq_one_letter_code
_entity_poly.pdbx_strand_id
1 'polypeptide(L)'
;MAKWNPAARPIPTAARRIALSAAAEGTDLLILDATSDTEFVVRRPAVWAIAQDVAWRHPVGDDVVEAAFVNSVEGELNITGIALESGDPHARLTGSEVVVRLQLAAGLDQAAISGLLARLNGRWSHNDVIAARIDSLAIKLVAAPVQA
;
A
#
# COMPACT_ATOMS: atom_id res chain seq x y z
N MET A 1 3.34 -12.79 22.66
CA MET A 1 4.47 -13.63 22.16
C MET A 1 4.55 -15.04 22.76
N ALA A 2 3.62 -15.49 23.61
CA ALA A 2 3.67 -16.85 24.18
C ALA A 2 3.47 -17.97 23.14
N LYS A 3 2.86 -17.66 21.99
CA LYS A 3 2.62 -18.58 20.86
C LYS A 3 3.79 -18.66 19.86
N TRP A 4 4.83 -17.83 20.03
CA TRP A 4 6.02 -17.83 19.15
C TRP A 4 6.93 -19.04 19.47
N ASN A 5 8.22 -18.94 19.17
CA ASN A 5 9.25 -19.89 19.54
C ASN A 5 9.48 -19.91 21.08
N PRO A 6 9.20 -21.02 21.78
CA PRO A 6 9.38 -21.14 23.22
C PRO A 6 10.85 -21.10 23.66
N ALA A 7 11.80 -21.34 22.75
CA ALA A 7 13.24 -21.23 23.01
C ALA A 7 13.79 -19.81 22.81
N ALA A 8 12.96 -18.85 22.38
CA ALA A 8 13.38 -17.48 22.15
C ALA A 8 13.82 -16.80 23.46
N ARG A 9 14.86 -15.97 23.37
CA ARG A 9 15.36 -15.12 24.46
C ARG A 9 15.16 -13.65 24.07
N PRO A 10 13.98 -13.06 24.34
CA PRO A 10 13.68 -11.71 23.89
C PRO A 10 14.60 -10.69 24.57
N ILE A 11 15.07 -9.72 23.79
CA ILE A 11 15.86 -8.59 24.29
C ILE A 11 14.96 -7.36 24.26
N PRO A 12 14.67 -6.74 25.43
CA PRO A 12 13.95 -5.48 25.48
C PRO A 12 14.67 -4.42 24.64
N THR A 13 14.01 -3.98 23.57
CA THR A 13 14.57 -3.01 22.62
C THR A 13 13.50 -1.98 22.30
N ALA A 14 13.86 -0.70 22.32
CA ALA A 14 12.96 0.37 21.93
C ALA A 14 12.52 0.19 20.47
N ALA A 15 11.22 0.36 20.19
CA ALA A 15 10.65 0.15 18.84
C ALA A 15 11.38 0.96 17.76
N ARG A 16 11.75 2.21 18.05
CA ARG A 16 12.53 3.06 17.13
C ARG A 16 13.89 2.45 16.76
N ARG A 17 14.57 1.80 17.71
CA ARG A 17 15.85 1.13 17.46
C ARG A 17 15.66 -0.12 16.59
N ILE A 18 14.59 -0.88 16.80
CA ILE A 18 14.21 -2.01 15.95
C ILE A 18 13.96 -1.53 14.52
N ALA A 19 13.17 -0.46 14.35
CA ALA A 19 12.86 0.10 13.04
C ALA A 19 14.10 0.66 12.31
N LEU A 20 15.00 1.34 13.02
CA LEU A 20 16.27 1.80 12.46
C LEU A 20 17.14 0.63 11.98
N SER A 21 17.21 -0.45 12.75
CA SER A 21 17.93 -1.67 12.34
C SER A 21 17.30 -2.31 11.10
N ALA A 22 15.98 -2.48 11.09
CA ALA A 22 15.24 -3.01 9.95
C ALA A 22 15.51 -2.18 8.67
N ALA A 23 15.39 -0.85 8.76
CA ALA A 23 15.66 0.05 7.64
C ALA A 23 17.12 0.00 7.15
N ALA A 24 18.08 -0.08 8.08
CA ALA A 24 19.50 -0.17 7.73
C ALA A 24 19.87 -1.50 7.06
N GLU A 25 19.16 -2.58 7.38
CA GLU A 25 19.39 -3.93 6.84
C GLU A 25 18.55 -4.23 5.59
N GLY A 26 17.70 -3.29 5.14
CA GLY A 26 16.76 -3.50 4.04
C GLY A 26 15.65 -4.52 4.35
N THR A 27 15.40 -4.77 5.65
CA THR A 27 14.36 -5.68 6.14
C THR A 27 13.18 -4.86 6.65
N ASP A 28 12.56 -4.10 5.74
CA ASP A 28 11.57 -3.05 6.04
C ASP A 28 10.18 -3.56 6.49
N LEU A 29 10.12 -4.70 7.17
CA LEU A 29 8.89 -5.30 7.65
C LEU A 29 9.05 -5.77 9.10
N LEU A 30 8.18 -5.30 9.99
CA LEU A 30 8.14 -5.73 11.39
C LEU A 30 6.85 -6.50 11.65
N ILE A 31 6.96 -7.63 12.34
CA ILE A 31 5.80 -8.42 12.77
C ILE A 31 5.68 -8.31 14.29
N LEU A 32 4.56 -7.77 14.74
CA LEU A 32 4.21 -7.67 16.15
C LEU A 32 3.35 -8.86 16.55
N ASP A 33 3.64 -9.42 17.71
CA ASP A 33 2.93 -10.58 18.27
C ASP A 33 2.72 -11.73 17.26
N ALA A 34 3.80 -12.08 16.55
CA ALA A 34 3.80 -13.12 15.52
C ALA A 34 3.15 -14.43 16.01
N THR A 35 2.47 -15.12 15.08
CA THR A 35 1.72 -16.38 15.26
C THR A 35 0.52 -16.30 16.21
N SER A 36 0.13 -15.10 16.61
CA SER A 36 -1.06 -14.87 17.44
C SER A 36 -2.25 -14.33 16.64
N ASP A 37 -3.40 -14.31 17.29
CA ASP A 37 -4.62 -13.69 16.75
C ASP A 37 -4.49 -12.16 16.70
N THR A 38 -3.62 -11.59 17.54
CA THR A 38 -3.24 -10.18 17.64
C THR A 38 -2.03 -9.81 16.78
N GLU A 39 -1.56 -10.71 15.92
CA GLU A 39 -0.44 -10.43 15.02
C GLU A 39 -0.75 -9.23 14.11
N PHE A 40 0.24 -8.36 13.96
CA PHE A 40 0.14 -7.12 13.20
C PHE A 40 1.44 -6.87 12.44
N VAL A 41 1.34 -6.62 11.15
CA VAL A 41 2.47 -6.37 10.26
C VAL A 41 2.63 -4.88 10.01
N VAL A 42 3.78 -4.35 10.36
CA VAL A 42 4.21 -2.98 10.06
C VAL A 42 5.03 -3.02 8.77
N ARG A 43 4.49 -2.41 7.70
CA ARG A 43 5.10 -2.35 6.37
C ARG A 43 6.11 -1.21 6.25
N ARG A 44 6.88 -1.21 5.16
CA ARG A 44 8.03 -0.31 4.95
C ARG A 44 7.75 1.17 5.26
N PRO A 45 6.71 1.83 4.72
CA PRO A 45 6.47 3.25 5.00
C PRO A 45 6.28 3.54 6.49
N ALA A 46 5.61 2.65 7.23
CA ALA A 46 5.40 2.78 8.66
C ALA A 46 6.67 2.47 9.46
N VAL A 47 7.47 1.47 9.06
CA VAL A 47 8.78 1.17 9.66
C VAL A 47 9.69 2.40 9.56
N TRP A 48 9.73 3.02 8.38
CA TRP A 48 10.56 4.20 8.14
C TRP A 48 10.10 5.40 8.97
N ALA A 49 8.79 5.61 9.08
CA ALA A 49 8.25 6.66 9.93
C ALA A 49 8.60 6.46 11.42
N ILE A 50 8.54 5.22 11.92
CA ILE A 50 8.96 4.88 13.28
C ILE A 50 10.46 5.15 13.47
N ALA A 51 11.30 4.76 12.50
CA ALA A 51 12.75 4.98 12.56
C ALA A 51 13.10 6.49 12.62
N GLN A 52 12.41 7.28 11.80
CA GLN A 52 12.58 8.73 11.67
C GLN A 52 11.87 9.54 12.76
N ASP A 53 11.03 8.89 13.58
CA ASP A 53 10.23 9.53 14.64
C ASP A 53 9.25 10.57 14.08
N VAL A 54 8.59 10.21 12.98
CA VAL A 54 7.57 11.04 12.32
C VAL A 54 6.21 10.35 12.34
N ALA A 55 5.14 11.14 12.28
CA ALA A 55 3.79 10.60 12.21
C ALA A 55 3.59 9.86 10.88
N TRP A 56 3.08 8.64 10.97
CA TRP A 56 2.64 7.87 9.81
C TRP A 56 1.12 7.92 9.66
N ARG A 57 0.66 7.95 8.42
CA ARG A 57 -0.75 7.79 8.06
C ARG A 57 -0.86 6.69 7.01
N HIS A 58 -1.88 5.85 7.15
CA HIS A 58 -2.18 4.83 6.16
C HIS A 58 -2.47 5.49 4.79
N PRO A 59 -2.01 4.92 3.65
CA PRO A 59 -2.15 5.56 2.34
C PRO A 59 -3.61 5.85 1.94
N VAL A 60 -4.53 4.97 2.35
CA VAL A 60 -5.98 5.20 2.23
C VAL A 60 -6.39 6.24 3.28
N GLY A 61 -6.93 7.38 2.83
CA GLY A 61 -7.22 8.54 3.67
C GLY A 61 -6.05 9.51 3.85
N ASP A 62 -4.94 9.33 3.13
CA ASP A 62 -3.88 10.34 3.01
C ASP A 62 -4.14 11.21 1.77
N ASP A 63 -4.56 12.46 1.99
CA ASP A 63 -4.88 13.44 0.93
C ASP A 63 -3.74 13.60 -0.09
N VAL A 64 -2.48 13.47 0.33
CA VAL A 64 -1.32 13.61 -0.56
C VAL A 64 -1.22 12.41 -1.50
N VAL A 65 -1.51 11.21 -1.00
CA VAL A 65 -1.55 9.99 -1.79
C VAL A 65 -2.75 10.02 -2.74
N GLU A 66 -3.93 10.41 -2.24
CA GLU A 66 -5.13 10.53 -3.06
C GLU A 66 -4.93 11.51 -4.22
N ALA A 67 -4.38 12.69 -3.94
CA ALA A 67 -4.04 13.66 -4.98
C ALA A 67 -3.03 13.11 -5.99
N ALA A 68 -2.01 12.36 -5.57
CA ALA A 68 -1.05 11.75 -6.48
C ALA A 68 -1.73 10.78 -7.46
N PHE A 69 -2.71 9.99 -7.00
CA PHE A 69 -3.47 9.09 -7.87
C PHE A 69 -4.45 9.82 -8.79
N VAL A 70 -5.17 10.83 -8.28
CA VAL A 70 -6.06 11.67 -9.10
C VAL A 70 -5.28 12.36 -10.22
N ASN A 71 -4.17 13.01 -9.88
CA ASN A 71 -3.29 13.66 -10.87
C ASN A 71 -2.71 12.65 -11.85
N SER A 72 -2.42 11.42 -11.40
CA SER A 72 -1.88 10.37 -12.26
C SER A 72 -2.84 9.92 -13.35
N VAL A 73 -4.15 10.13 -13.21
CA VAL A 73 -5.16 9.74 -14.21
C VAL A 73 -5.67 10.92 -15.04
N GLU A 74 -5.21 12.15 -14.77
CA GLU A 74 -5.55 13.30 -15.60
C GLU A 74 -5.16 13.07 -17.07
N GLY A 75 -6.09 13.39 -17.97
CA GLY A 75 -5.94 13.18 -19.41
C GLY A 75 -6.29 11.78 -19.92
N GLU A 76 -6.55 10.79 -19.05
CA GLU A 76 -7.03 9.47 -19.47
C GLU A 76 -8.56 9.48 -19.63
N LEU A 77 -9.04 9.76 -20.84
CA LEU A 77 -10.48 9.86 -21.18
C LEU A 77 -11.29 8.60 -20.85
N ASN A 78 -10.63 7.45 -20.75
CA ASN A 78 -11.25 6.16 -20.50
C ASN A 78 -11.43 5.85 -19.02
N ILE A 79 -10.91 6.70 -18.12
CA ILE A 79 -11.07 6.57 -16.67
C ILE A 79 -12.18 7.51 -16.21
N THR A 80 -13.24 6.93 -15.66
CA THR A 80 -14.40 7.69 -15.14
C THR A 80 -14.34 7.88 -13.62
N GLY A 81 -13.41 7.21 -12.95
CA GLY A 81 -13.19 7.36 -11.52
C GLY A 81 -12.01 6.55 -11.00
N ILE A 82 -11.46 7.00 -9.88
CA ILE A 82 -10.39 6.33 -9.14
C ILE A 82 -10.69 6.40 -7.65
N ALA A 83 -10.46 5.30 -6.93
CA ALA A 83 -10.57 5.25 -5.49
C ALA A 83 -9.49 4.32 -4.91
N LEU A 84 -9.08 4.61 -3.68
CA LEU A 84 -8.12 3.78 -2.94
C LEU A 84 -8.84 3.02 -1.84
N GLU A 85 -8.52 1.74 -1.73
CA GLU A 85 -9.08 0.85 -0.70
C GLU A 85 -7.95 0.12 0.02
N SER A 86 -8.18 -0.24 1.29
CA SER A 86 -7.20 -1.07 2.01
C SER A 86 -7.32 -2.51 1.50
N GLY A 87 -6.23 -3.04 0.96
CA GLY A 87 -6.16 -4.44 0.51
C GLY A 87 -5.78 -5.42 1.63
N ASP A 88 -5.38 -4.90 2.78
CA ASP A 88 -4.99 -5.66 3.97
C ASP A 88 -5.49 -4.94 5.24
N PRO A 89 -6.81 -4.85 5.45
CA PRO A 89 -7.41 -4.03 6.52
C PRO A 89 -7.07 -4.51 7.93
N HIS A 90 -6.60 -5.75 8.07
CA HIS A 90 -6.19 -6.34 9.34
C HIS A 90 -4.66 -6.33 9.53
N ALA A 91 -3.90 -5.78 8.57
CA ALA A 91 -2.45 -5.75 8.58
C ALA A 91 -1.82 -7.13 8.84
N ARG A 92 -2.30 -8.17 8.14
CA ARG A 92 -1.84 -9.56 8.28
C ARG A 92 -0.92 -10.02 7.17
N LEU A 93 -0.57 -9.11 6.24
CA LEU A 93 0.23 -9.42 5.05
C LEU A 93 -0.43 -10.47 4.15
N THR A 94 -1.77 -10.53 4.15
CA THR A 94 -2.55 -11.47 3.32
C THR A 94 -3.00 -10.86 1.97
N GLY A 95 -2.68 -9.59 1.73
CA GLY A 95 -3.00 -8.85 0.51
C GLY A 95 -2.03 -7.69 0.27
N SER A 96 -2.23 -6.98 -0.83
CA SER A 96 -1.56 -5.70 -1.10
C SER A 96 -1.99 -4.66 -0.07
N GLU A 97 -1.14 -3.69 0.26
CA GLU A 97 -1.49 -2.61 1.17
C GLU A 97 -2.66 -1.78 0.61
N VAL A 98 -2.55 -1.38 -0.66
CA VAL A 98 -3.55 -0.57 -1.35
C VAL A 98 -4.13 -1.31 -2.55
N VAL A 99 -5.45 -1.25 -2.70
CA VAL A 99 -6.15 -1.62 -3.93
C VAL A 99 -6.60 -0.34 -4.62
N VAL A 100 -6.07 -0.09 -5.82
CA VAL A 100 -6.49 1.02 -6.67
C VAL A 100 -7.68 0.56 -7.51
N ARG A 101 -8.86 1.08 -7.19
CA ARG A 101 -10.09 0.83 -7.92
C ARG A 101 -10.19 1.82 -9.07
N LEU A 102 -10.13 1.33 -10.30
CA LEU A 102 -10.28 2.13 -11.52
C LEU A 102 -11.63 1.87 -12.16
N GLN A 103 -12.44 2.92 -12.26
CA GLN A 103 -13.68 2.92 -13.03
C GLN A 103 -13.35 3.26 -14.48
N LEU A 104 -13.75 2.38 -15.39
CA LEU A 104 -13.50 2.52 -16.81
C LEU A 104 -14.78 2.81 -17.59
N ALA A 105 -14.64 3.59 -18.67
CA ALA A 105 -15.67 3.76 -19.67
C ALA A 105 -16.05 2.42 -20.33
N ALA A 106 -17.31 2.29 -20.75
CA ALA A 106 -17.78 1.10 -21.45
C ALA A 106 -17.16 0.97 -22.85
N GLY A 107 -17.08 -0.26 -23.36
CA GLY A 107 -16.67 -0.53 -24.75
C GLY A 107 -15.15 -0.57 -24.99
N LEU A 108 -14.33 -0.58 -23.94
CA LEU A 108 -12.90 -0.81 -24.08
C LEU A 108 -12.60 -2.28 -24.38
N ASP A 109 -11.76 -2.51 -25.39
CA ASP A 109 -11.21 -3.82 -25.66
C ASP A 109 -10.01 -4.12 -24.76
N GLN A 110 -9.56 -5.39 -24.79
CA GLN A 110 -8.45 -5.86 -23.96
C GLN A 110 -7.12 -5.13 -24.27
N ALA A 111 -6.90 -4.71 -25.51
CA ALA A 111 -5.68 -4.02 -25.92
C ALA A 111 -5.64 -2.60 -25.35
N ALA A 112 -6.76 -1.88 -25.40
CA ALA A 112 -6.95 -0.56 -24.83
C ALA A 112 -6.77 -0.58 -23.31
N ILE A 113 -7.37 -1.56 -22.61
CA ILE A 113 -7.20 -1.75 -21.17
C ILE A 113 -5.74 -2.02 -20.82
N SER A 114 -5.10 -2.95 -21.53
CA SER A 114 -3.69 -3.32 -21.26
C SER A 114 -2.74 -2.13 -21.49
N GLY A 115 -2.96 -1.35 -22.56
CA GLY A 115 -2.18 -0.14 -22.83
C GLY A 115 -2.38 0.95 -21.78
N LEU A 116 -3.61 1.13 -21.31
CA LEU A 116 -3.94 2.05 -20.21
C LEU A 116 -3.20 1.65 -18.92
N LEU A 117 -3.31 0.38 -18.52
CA LEU A 117 -2.66 -0.14 -17.31
C LEU A 117 -1.14 -0.02 -17.39
N ALA A 118 -0.54 -0.28 -18.55
CA ALA A 118 0.91 -0.11 -18.74
C ALA A 118 1.36 1.35 -18.52
N ARG A 119 0.61 2.32 -19.06
CA ARG A 119 0.90 3.75 -18.83
C ARG A 119 0.73 4.17 -17.37
N LEU A 120 -0.32 3.69 -16.71
CA LEU A 120 -0.56 3.98 -15.28
C LEU A 120 0.54 3.38 -14.41
N ASN A 121 0.87 2.09 -14.60
CA ASN A 121 1.96 1.44 -13.89
C ASN A 121 3.29 2.18 -14.08
N GLY A 122 3.59 2.61 -15.31
CA GLY A 122 4.78 3.42 -15.59
C GLY A 122 4.78 4.77 -14.87
N ARG A 123 3.64 5.48 -14.82
CA ARG A 123 3.52 6.73 -14.05
C ARG A 123 3.69 6.50 -12.55
N TRP A 124 3.07 5.47 -12.00
CA TRP A 124 3.12 5.19 -10.56
C TRP A 124 4.49 4.75 -10.10
N SER A 125 5.21 3.96 -10.90
CA SER A 125 6.58 3.52 -10.57
C SER A 125 7.59 4.66 -10.53
N HIS A 126 7.31 5.77 -11.23
CA HIS A 126 8.17 6.97 -11.25
C HIS A 126 7.62 8.10 -10.36
N ASN A 127 6.55 7.86 -9.60
CA ASN A 127 5.97 8.84 -8.70
C ASN A 127 6.53 8.66 -7.30
N ASP A 128 7.38 9.60 -6.86
CA ASP A 128 8.05 9.55 -5.56
C ASP A 128 7.08 9.48 -4.38
N VAL A 129 5.91 10.13 -4.45
CA VAL A 129 4.90 10.08 -3.39
C VAL A 129 4.35 8.67 -3.25
N ILE A 130 3.97 8.04 -4.36
CA ILE A 130 3.43 6.68 -4.37
C ILE A 130 4.52 5.69 -3.90
N ALA A 131 5.72 5.79 -4.45
CA ALA A 131 6.83 4.92 -4.10
C ALA A 131 7.24 5.04 -2.62
N ALA A 132 7.28 6.27 -2.08
CA ALA A 132 7.65 6.49 -0.68
C ALA A 132 6.56 6.03 0.29
N ARG A 133 5.28 6.28 -0.02
CA ARG A 133 4.16 6.11 0.93
C ARG A 133 3.44 4.77 0.84
N ILE A 134 3.58 4.03 -0.26
CA ILE A 134 2.90 2.73 -0.46
C ILE A 134 3.92 1.61 -0.61
N ASP A 135 3.75 0.57 0.20
CA ASP A 135 4.52 -0.67 0.19
C ASP A 135 4.15 -1.56 -1.01
N SER A 136 2.87 -1.76 -1.25
CA SER A 136 2.37 -2.62 -2.33
C SER A 136 1.01 -2.20 -2.85
N LEU A 137 0.79 -2.41 -4.14
CA LEU A 137 -0.46 -2.05 -4.82
C LEU A 137 -1.03 -3.22 -5.61
N ALA A 138 -2.35 -3.28 -5.68
CA ALA A 138 -3.11 -4.08 -6.64
C ALA A 138 -4.10 -3.18 -7.40
N ILE A 139 -4.49 -3.59 -8.60
CA ILE A 139 -5.46 -2.85 -9.42
C ILE A 139 -6.75 -3.66 -9.50
N LYS A 140 -7.88 -3.00 -9.26
CA LYS A 140 -9.20 -3.56 -9.47
C LYS A 140 -9.96 -2.73 -10.50
N LEU A 141 -10.30 -3.34 -11.63
CA LEU A 141 -11.12 -2.72 -12.66
C LEU A 141 -12.60 -2.88 -12.33
N VAL A 142 -13.36 -1.81 -12.48
CA VAL A 142 -14.82 -1.81 -12.33
C VAL A 142 -15.45 -1.05 -13.49
N ALA A 143 -16.60 -1.53 -13.97
CA ALA A 143 -17.36 -0.82 -15.00
C ALA A 143 -17.96 0.46 -14.41
N ALA A 144 -18.06 1.51 -15.23
CA ALA A 144 -18.82 2.71 -14.84
C ALA A 144 -20.27 2.33 -14.48
N PRO A 145 -20.84 2.91 -13.41
CA PRO A 145 -22.24 2.67 -13.08
C PRO A 145 -23.13 3.15 -14.24
N VAL A 146 -24.12 2.34 -14.61
CA VAL A 146 -25.17 2.76 -15.55
C VAL A 146 -25.97 3.85 -14.84
N GLN A 147 -25.89 5.09 -15.33
CA GLN A 147 -26.76 6.17 -14.87
C GLN A 147 -28.19 5.81 -15.29
N ALA A 148 -29.08 5.66 -14.29
CA ALA A 148 -30.51 5.42 -14.48
C ALA A 148 -31.26 6.71 -14.80
#